data_AF-A0A2J8KWK3-F1
#
_entry.id   AF-A0A2J8KWK3-F1
#
_cell.length_a   1.000
_cell.length_b   1.000
_cell.length_c   1.000
_cell.angle_alpha   90.00
_cell.angle_beta   90.00
_cell.angle_gamma   90.00
#
_symmetry.space_group_name_H-M   'P 1'
#
loop_
_entity.id
_entity.type
_entity.pdbx_description
1 polymer ?
#
loop_
_entity_poly.entity_id
_entity_poly.type
_entity_poly.pdbx_seq_one_letter_code
_entity_poly.pdbx_strand_id
1 'polypeptide(L)'
;MPSEILLKIFSYLDAVSLLCTGCVSRRFYHLANDNFIWIGIYSTAFSPARSNWKFNSVEKIAMSMSFLSVQDKEAGYWKKEYITKQIASVKAALADILKPVNPYTGLPVKTKEALRIFGLGWAIILKEKSGKEYIMEHVDLSINDTSVTVIWYGKKWPCLASLSTLDLCGMTPVFTDWYKTPTKHRLRWHSLIAKYNLSHLTVSTMIGCDRLIRIFCLHPGLLVGVWKKEEELAFVMANLHFHHLVERSTLGSATIPYELPPHSPFLDDSPEYGLHGYQLHVDLHSGGVFYLCGTFRNLFTKRGEID
;
A
#
# COMPACT_ATOMS: atom_id res chain seq x y z
N MET A 1 23.07 -25.95 18.69
CA MET A 1 24.04 -25.63 17.62
C MET A 1 24.85 -24.39 18.02
N PRO A 2 26.17 -24.38 17.81
CA PRO A 2 27.03 -23.19 17.97
C PRO A 2 26.61 -22.04 17.05
N SER A 3 26.90 -20.80 17.44
CA SER A 3 26.46 -19.60 16.70
C SER A 3 27.16 -19.46 15.36
N GLU A 4 28.40 -19.94 15.25
CA GLU A 4 29.23 -19.94 14.04
C GLU A 4 28.59 -20.82 12.95
N ILE A 5 28.07 -21.98 13.35
CA ILE A 5 27.38 -22.89 12.43
C ILE A 5 26.04 -22.28 11.98
N LEU A 6 25.31 -21.63 12.89
CA LEU A 6 24.06 -20.94 12.55
C LEU A 6 24.30 -19.76 11.60
N LEU A 7 25.33 -18.95 11.81
CA LEU A 7 25.70 -17.86 10.90
C LEU A 7 26.08 -18.40 9.52
N LYS A 8 26.81 -19.52 9.46
CA LYS A 8 27.11 -20.18 8.19
C LYS A 8 25.85 -20.65 7.48
N ILE A 9 24.90 -21.26 8.19
CA ILE A 9 23.58 -21.63 7.63
C ILE A 9 22.83 -20.39 7.14
N PHE A 10 22.80 -19.32 7.94
CA PHE A 10 22.08 -18.08 7.62
C PHE A 10 22.69 -17.36 6.41
N SER A 11 23.99 -17.50 6.17
CA SER A 11 24.66 -16.94 5.00
C SER A 11 24.18 -17.52 3.66
N TYR A 12 23.55 -18.70 3.67
CA TYR A 12 22.93 -19.30 2.48
C TYR A 12 21.47 -18.89 2.27
N LEU A 13 20.86 -18.18 3.22
CA LEU A 13 19.47 -17.73 3.12
C LEU A 13 19.37 -16.45 2.28
N ASP A 14 18.28 -16.32 1.52
CA ASP A 14 17.92 -15.06 0.88
C ASP A 14 17.39 -14.05 1.92
N ALA A 15 17.31 -12.78 1.53
CA ALA A 15 16.89 -11.69 2.41
C ALA A 15 15.52 -11.97 3.07
N VAL A 16 14.58 -12.57 2.33
CA VAL A 16 13.23 -12.89 2.84
C VAL A 16 13.31 -13.94 3.94
N SER A 17 13.97 -15.06 3.65
CA SER A 17 14.11 -16.16 4.61
C SER A 17 14.89 -15.71 5.85
N LEU A 18 15.94 -14.90 5.67
CA LEU A 18 16.72 -14.36 6.79
C LEU A 18 15.86 -13.49 7.72
N LEU A 19 15.00 -12.63 7.18
CA LEU A 19 14.06 -11.84 7.97
C LEU A 19 13.05 -12.72 8.70
N CYS A 20 12.49 -13.73 8.03
CA CYS A 20 11.58 -14.69 8.65
C CYS A 20 12.26 -15.47 9.78
N THR A 21 13.52 -15.89 9.63
CA THR A 21 14.27 -16.57 10.70
C THR A 21 14.46 -15.69 11.92
N GLY A 22 14.63 -14.37 11.73
CA GLY A 22 14.70 -13.40 12.82
C GLY A 22 13.43 -13.34 13.68
N CYS A 23 12.27 -13.74 13.16
CA CYS A 23 11.01 -13.78 13.90
C CYS A 23 10.84 -15.04 14.77
N VAL A 24 11.72 -16.05 14.64
CA VAL A 24 11.57 -17.35 15.32
C VAL A 24 11.98 -17.30 16.79
N SER A 25 13.08 -16.62 17.11
CA SER A 25 13.58 -16.51 18.48
C SER A 25 14.47 -15.28 18.65
N ARG A 26 14.64 -14.81 19.89
CA ARG A 26 15.56 -13.71 20.21
C ARG A 26 17.00 -14.01 19.78
N ARG A 27 17.45 -15.26 19.93
CA ARG A 27 18.78 -15.68 19.46
C ARG A 27 18.90 -15.57 17.94
N PHE A 28 17.89 -16.03 17.22
CA PHE A 28 17.88 -15.96 15.75
C PHE A 28 17.75 -14.52 15.26
N TYR A 29 17.01 -13.67 15.97
CA TYR A 29 16.94 -12.24 15.68
C TYR A 29 18.32 -11.58 15.71
N HIS A 30 19.12 -11.84 16.75
CA HIS A 30 20.47 -11.28 16.85
C HIS A 30 21.38 -11.79 15.73
N LEU A 31 21.37 -13.11 15.45
CA LEU A 31 22.20 -13.71 14.40
C LEU A 31 21.75 -13.31 12.98
N ALA A 32 20.45 -13.12 12.76
CA ALA A 32 19.90 -12.69 11.48
C ALA A 32 20.15 -11.20 11.21
N ASN A 33 20.57 -10.41 12.20
CA ASN A 33 20.99 -9.02 12.04
C ASN A 33 22.52 -8.89 11.85
N ASP A 34 23.22 -9.99 11.59
CA ASP A 34 24.66 -9.98 11.38
C ASP A 34 25.04 -9.16 10.13
N ASN A 35 25.95 -8.20 10.32
CA ASN A 35 26.33 -7.24 9.30
C ASN A 35 27.12 -7.88 8.14
N PHE A 36 27.83 -9.00 8.36
CA PHE A 36 28.58 -9.68 7.31
C PHE A 36 27.65 -10.42 6.34
N ILE A 37 26.55 -10.97 6.84
CA ILE A 37 25.53 -11.59 5.97
C ILE A 37 24.85 -10.51 5.12
N TRP A 38 24.42 -9.41 5.74
CA TRP A 38 23.67 -8.37 5.05
C TRP A 38 24.51 -7.57 4.05
N ILE A 39 25.79 -7.32 4.30
CA ILE A 39 26.66 -6.67 3.29
C ILE A 39 26.85 -7.58 2.07
N GLY A 40 26.95 -8.90 2.26
CA GLY A 40 26.99 -9.86 1.16
C GLY A 40 25.70 -9.86 0.31
N ILE A 41 24.55 -9.85 0.96
CA ILE A 41 23.24 -9.72 0.31
C ILE A 41 23.13 -8.37 -0.43
N TYR A 42 23.56 -7.28 0.20
CA TYR A 42 23.55 -5.94 -0.39
C TYR A 42 24.43 -5.87 -1.64
N SER A 43 25.66 -6.36 -1.56
CA SER A 43 26.60 -6.34 -2.70
C SER A 43 26.16 -7.23 -3.86
N THR A 44 25.51 -8.37 -3.58
CA THR A 44 24.98 -9.24 -4.63
C THR A 44 23.74 -8.66 -5.30
N ALA A 45 22.83 -8.05 -4.54
CA ALA A 45 21.62 -7.42 -5.07
C ALA A 45 21.90 -6.13 -5.86
N PHE A 46 22.90 -5.35 -5.44
CA PHE A 46 23.22 -4.04 -6.03
C PHE A 46 24.58 -4.02 -6.74
N SER A 47 25.05 -5.19 -7.22
CA SER A 47 26.33 -5.29 -7.91
C SER A 47 26.34 -4.44 -9.20
N PRO A 48 27.40 -3.65 -9.45
CA PRO A 48 27.52 -2.81 -10.65
C PRO A 48 27.59 -3.61 -11.97
N ALA A 49 27.77 -4.93 -11.92
CA ALA A 49 27.86 -5.78 -13.12
C ALA A 49 26.51 -6.28 -13.66
N ARG A 50 25.42 -6.18 -12.89
CA ARG A 50 24.08 -6.65 -13.31
C ARG A 50 23.11 -5.54 -13.71
N SER A 51 23.41 -4.29 -13.41
CA SER A 51 22.56 -3.16 -13.78
C SER A 51 23.19 -2.40 -14.95
N ASN A 52 22.46 -2.28 -16.06
CA ASN A 52 22.73 -1.27 -17.11
C ASN A 52 22.49 0.17 -16.61
N TRP A 53 22.48 0.38 -15.30
CA TRP A 53 22.24 1.64 -14.63
C TRP A 53 23.60 2.31 -14.40
N LYS A 54 23.86 3.44 -15.06
CA LYS A 54 25.08 4.23 -14.85
C LYS A 54 25.19 4.64 -13.38
N PHE A 55 26.19 4.12 -12.69
CA PHE A 55 26.44 4.42 -11.28
C PHE A 55 27.79 5.14 -11.13
N ASN A 56 27.82 6.19 -10.31
CA ASN A 56 29.00 7.05 -10.13
C ASN A 56 30.13 6.31 -9.37
N SER A 57 31.37 6.55 -9.79
CA SER A 57 32.61 5.94 -9.25
C SER A 57 32.80 6.11 -7.73
N VAL A 58 32.17 7.11 -7.13
CA VAL A 58 32.23 7.44 -5.70
C VAL A 58 31.57 6.35 -4.83
N GLU A 59 30.44 5.78 -5.25
CA GLU A 59 29.76 4.75 -4.46
C GLU A 59 30.49 3.40 -4.49
N LYS A 60 31.27 3.13 -5.54
CA LYS A 60 32.12 1.93 -5.64
C LYS A 60 33.25 1.96 -4.60
N ILE A 61 33.86 3.14 -4.41
CA ILE A 61 34.90 3.39 -3.40
C ILE A 61 34.30 3.33 -1.99
N ALA A 62 33.12 3.94 -1.80
CA ALA A 62 32.39 3.87 -0.54
C ALA A 62 32.03 2.42 -0.16
N MET A 63 31.63 1.59 -1.12
CA MET A 63 31.29 0.18 -0.87
C MET A 63 32.52 -0.64 -0.47
N SER A 64 33.68 -0.44 -1.11
CA SER A 64 34.94 -1.09 -0.69
C SER A 64 35.44 -0.62 0.68
N MET A 65 35.32 0.66 1.01
CA MET A 65 35.66 1.18 2.35
C MET A 65 34.69 0.68 3.41
N SER A 66 33.44 0.44 3.05
CA SER A 66 32.41 -0.04 3.98
C SER A 66 32.55 -1.51 4.37
N PHE A 67 33.27 -2.32 3.57
CA PHE A 67 33.68 -3.68 3.93
C PHE A 67 34.78 -3.70 5.00
N LEU A 68 35.64 -2.68 5.01
CA LEU A 68 36.74 -2.55 5.97
C LEU A 68 36.27 -2.05 7.34
N SER A 69 35.12 -1.36 7.41
CA SER A 69 34.54 -0.80 8.65
C SER A 69 33.31 -1.56 9.16
N VAL A 70 33.03 -2.77 8.65
CA VAL A 70 31.83 -3.56 9.05
C VAL A 70 31.78 -3.83 10.55
N GLN A 71 32.94 -3.97 11.20
CA GLN A 71 33.05 -4.22 12.64
C GLN A 71 32.69 -3.01 13.51
N ASP A 72 32.81 -1.79 12.98
CA ASP A 72 32.52 -0.55 13.73
C ASP A 72 31.04 -0.15 13.67
N LYS A 73 30.24 -0.86 12.86
CA LYS A 73 28.82 -0.53 12.65
C LYS A 73 27.91 -1.32 13.57
N GLU A 74 26.86 -0.66 14.06
CA GLU A 74 25.82 -1.30 14.87
C GLU A 74 25.21 -2.53 14.18
N ALA A 75 24.83 -3.53 14.98
CA ALA A 75 24.17 -4.73 14.47
C ALA A 75 22.90 -4.38 13.68
N GLY A 76 22.76 -4.95 12.49
CA GLY A 76 21.62 -4.69 11.60
C GLY A 76 21.71 -3.39 10.80
N TYR A 77 22.84 -2.67 10.83
CA TYR A 77 23.05 -1.49 9.98
C TYR A 77 22.84 -1.82 8.50
N TRP A 78 23.49 -2.88 8.00
CA TRP A 78 23.41 -3.24 6.58
C TRP A 78 22.02 -3.75 6.17
N LYS A 79 21.28 -4.34 7.11
CA LYS A 79 19.87 -4.67 6.92
C LYS A 79 19.03 -3.42 6.70
N LYS A 80 19.21 -2.38 7.53
CA LYS A 80 18.51 -1.10 7.37
C LYS A 80 18.85 -0.46 6.03
N GLU A 81 20.13 -0.36 5.67
CA GLU A 81 20.58 0.18 4.38
C GLU A 81 20.00 -0.58 3.19
N TYR A 82 20.01 -1.92 3.24
CA TYR A 82 19.43 -2.75 2.19
C TYR A 82 17.93 -2.47 2.00
N ILE A 83 17.15 -2.42 3.08
CA ILE A 83 15.71 -2.14 3.03
C ILE A 83 15.46 -0.72 2.52
N THR A 84 16.20 0.28 3.03
CA THR A 84 16.07 1.67 2.58
C THR A 84 16.36 1.83 1.10
N LYS A 85 17.42 1.17 0.60
CA LYS A 85 17.77 1.22 -0.83
C LYS A 85 16.74 0.53 -1.71
N GLN A 86 16.16 -0.58 -1.25
CA GLN A 86 15.06 -1.23 -1.95
C GLN A 86 13.82 -0.34 -2.02
N ILE A 87 13.44 0.28 -0.91
CA ILE A 87 12.34 1.25 -0.88
C ILE A 87 12.61 2.38 -1.87
N ALA A 88 13.80 2.98 -1.84
CA ALA A 88 14.17 4.07 -2.76
C ALA A 88 14.11 3.65 -4.24
N SER A 89 14.55 2.42 -4.57
CA SER A 89 14.47 1.88 -5.92
C SER A 89 13.03 1.69 -6.38
N VAL A 90 12.14 1.18 -5.51
CA VAL A 90 10.70 1.07 -5.80
C VAL A 90 10.07 2.44 -6.01
N LYS A 91 10.40 3.43 -5.17
CA LYS A 91 9.92 4.82 -5.33
C LYS A 91 10.31 5.42 -6.67
N ALA A 92 11.57 5.25 -7.08
CA ALA A 92 12.08 5.75 -8.35
C ALA A 92 11.38 5.07 -9.55
N ALA A 93 11.28 3.74 -9.54
CA ALA A 93 10.59 2.99 -10.59
C ALA A 93 9.10 3.39 -10.69
N LEU A 94 8.45 3.64 -9.56
CA LEU A 94 7.07 4.09 -9.53
C LEU A 94 6.92 5.49 -10.14
N ALA A 95 7.80 6.42 -9.78
CA ALA A 95 7.79 7.77 -10.34
C ALA A 95 7.93 7.75 -11.87
N ASP A 96 8.80 6.88 -12.41
CA ASP A 96 8.99 6.74 -13.85
C ASP A 96 7.75 6.14 -14.56
N ILE A 97 7.11 5.14 -13.95
CA ILE A 97 5.91 4.49 -14.52
C ILE A 97 4.68 5.41 -14.47
N LEU A 98 4.54 6.20 -13.40
CA LEU A 98 3.39 7.10 -13.19
C LEU A 98 3.55 8.48 -13.84
N LYS A 99 4.74 8.83 -14.33
CA LYS A 99 5.02 10.09 -15.04
C LYS A 99 4.03 10.44 -16.18
N PRO A 100 3.58 9.52 -17.04
CA PRO A 100 2.63 9.87 -18.09
C PRO A 100 1.24 10.07 -17.50
N VAL A 101 0.71 11.29 -17.63
CA VAL A 101 -0.62 11.69 -17.15
C VAL A 101 -1.59 11.80 -18.33
N ASN A 102 -2.80 11.30 -18.14
CA ASN A 102 -3.87 11.42 -19.13
C ASN A 102 -4.37 12.87 -19.17
N PRO A 103 -4.35 13.55 -20.33
CA PRO A 103 -4.76 14.94 -20.45
C PRO A 103 -6.24 15.18 -20.14
N TYR A 104 -7.08 14.14 -20.17
CA TYR A 104 -8.51 14.24 -19.95
C TYR A 104 -8.96 13.92 -18.52
N THR A 105 -8.16 13.20 -17.74
CA THR A 105 -8.52 12.83 -16.36
C THR A 105 -7.55 13.36 -15.33
N GLY A 106 -6.36 13.84 -15.76
CA GLY A 106 -5.30 14.24 -14.83
C GLY A 106 -4.70 13.08 -14.05
N LEU A 107 -5.01 11.83 -14.42
CA LEU A 107 -4.57 10.61 -13.72
C LEU A 107 -3.42 9.91 -14.46
N PRO A 108 -2.56 9.15 -13.76
CA PRO A 108 -1.49 8.38 -14.40
C PRO A 108 -2.06 7.31 -15.34
N VAL A 109 -1.60 7.32 -16.60
CA VAL A 109 -2.07 6.42 -17.67
C VAL A 109 -1.79 4.95 -17.34
N LYS A 110 -0.67 4.70 -16.65
CA LYS A 110 -0.15 3.35 -16.39
C LYS A 110 -0.47 2.81 -15.00
N THR A 111 -1.49 3.34 -14.33
CA THR A 111 -1.87 2.89 -12.98
C THR A 111 -2.11 1.38 -12.94
N LYS A 112 -2.88 0.82 -13.88
CA LYS A 112 -3.13 -0.63 -13.95
C LYS A 112 -1.87 -1.46 -14.15
N GLU A 113 -0.92 -0.97 -14.96
CA GLU A 113 0.37 -1.63 -15.15
C GLU A 113 1.22 -1.58 -13.88
N ALA A 114 1.26 -0.43 -13.20
CA ALA A 114 1.95 -0.27 -11.93
C ALA A 114 1.40 -1.24 -10.87
N LEU A 115 0.08 -1.35 -10.73
CA LEU A 115 -0.54 -2.31 -9.82
C LEU A 115 -0.06 -3.75 -10.06
N ARG A 116 0.04 -4.16 -11.33
CA ARG A 116 0.48 -5.50 -11.73
C ARG A 116 1.98 -5.71 -11.51
N ILE A 117 2.81 -4.75 -11.93
CA ILE A 117 4.28 -4.84 -11.85
C ILE A 117 4.73 -4.87 -10.39
N PHE A 118 4.15 -4.01 -9.55
CA PHE A 118 4.49 -3.94 -8.13
C PHE A 118 3.78 -5.00 -7.27
N GLY A 119 2.88 -5.80 -7.88
CA GLY A 119 2.08 -6.78 -7.13
C GLY A 119 1.28 -6.14 -6.02
N LEU A 120 0.76 -4.93 -6.25
CA LEU A 120 0.02 -4.18 -5.26
C LEU A 120 -1.34 -4.84 -5.01
N GLY A 121 -1.63 -5.09 -3.74
CA GLY A 121 -2.94 -5.52 -3.29
C GLY A 121 -3.43 -4.63 -2.16
N TRP A 122 -4.58 -5.00 -1.60
CA TRP A 122 -5.12 -4.36 -0.40
C TRP A 122 -5.55 -5.39 0.63
N ALA A 123 -5.47 -4.98 1.89
CA ALA A 123 -6.00 -5.72 3.02
C ALA A 123 -6.75 -4.78 3.96
N ILE A 124 -7.67 -5.36 4.70
CA ILE A 124 -8.28 -4.73 5.87
C ILE A 124 -7.68 -5.35 7.13
N ILE A 125 -7.41 -4.50 8.12
CA ILE A 125 -7.00 -4.91 9.46
C ILE A 125 -8.15 -4.57 10.41
N LEU A 126 -8.82 -5.59 10.90
CA LEU A 126 -9.91 -5.47 11.88
C LEU A 126 -9.32 -5.53 13.29
N LYS A 127 -9.55 -4.49 14.09
CA LYS A 127 -9.02 -4.40 15.46
C LYS A 127 -10.13 -4.57 16.48
N GLU A 128 -9.96 -5.53 17.39
CA GLU A 128 -10.85 -5.69 18.52
C GLU A 128 -10.62 -4.64 19.60
N LYS A 129 -11.63 -4.40 20.43
CA LYS A 129 -11.51 -3.62 21.68
C LYS A 129 -10.49 -4.23 22.65
N SER A 130 -10.23 -5.53 22.54
CA SER A 130 -9.21 -6.28 23.29
C SER A 130 -7.77 -5.98 22.83
N GLY A 131 -7.58 -5.34 21.67
CA GLY A 131 -6.28 -5.13 21.02
C GLY A 131 -5.86 -6.26 20.07
N LYS A 132 -6.67 -7.31 19.90
CA LYS A 132 -6.41 -8.36 18.92
C LYS A 132 -6.67 -7.86 17.49
N GLU A 133 -5.78 -8.18 16.56
CA GLU A 133 -5.87 -7.77 15.16
C GLU A 133 -6.11 -8.96 14.22
N TYR A 134 -6.95 -8.76 13.21
CA TYR A 134 -7.20 -9.73 12.14
C TYR A 134 -6.89 -9.08 10.79
N ILE A 135 -5.95 -9.67 10.05
CA ILE A 135 -5.56 -9.22 8.72
C ILE A 135 -6.30 -10.04 7.69
N MET A 136 -7.05 -9.37 6.81
CA MET A 136 -7.79 -10.02 5.73
C MET A 136 -7.38 -9.44 4.37
N GLU A 137 -6.78 -10.28 3.54
CA GLU A 137 -6.49 -9.92 2.15
C GLU A 137 -7.79 -9.84 1.34
N HIS A 138 -7.82 -8.95 0.33
CA HIS A 138 -8.95 -8.86 -0.58
C HIS A 138 -9.17 -10.18 -1.34
N VAL A 139 -10.43 -10.46 -1.63
CA VAL A 139 -10.84 -11.68 -2.34
C VAL A 139 -11.07 -11.38 -3.82
N ASP A 140 -11.60 -10.20 -4.12
CA ASP A 140 -11.90 -9.79 -5.49
C ASP A 140 -11.51 -8.32 -5.72
N LEU A 141 -11.25 -8.00 -6.97
CA LEU A 141 -10.74 -6.72 -7.43
C LEU A 141 -11.27 -6.39 -8.82
N SER A 142 -11.99 -5.28 -8.96
CA SER A 142 -12.37 -4.73 -10.26
C SER A 142 -11.67 -3.40 -10.51
N ILE A 143 -10.89 -3.34 -11.58
CA ILE A 143 -10.15 -2.15 -12.00
C ILE A 143 -10.97 -1.40 -13.04
N ASN A 144 -11.32 -0.15 -12.74
CA ASN A 144 -12.06 0.76 -13.62
C ASN A 144 -11.10 1.81 -14.21
N ASP A 145 -11.63 2.79 -14.95
CA ASP A 145 -10.82 3.79 -15.64
C ASP A 145 -10.20 4.81 -14.68
N THR A 146 -10.93 5.18 -13.62
CA THR A 146 -10.48 6.18 -12.63
C THR A 146 -10.40 5.65 -11.20
N SER A 147 -10.84 4.43 -10.96
CA SER A 147 -10.92 3.84 -9.63
C SER A 147 -10.65 2.34 -9.64
N VAL A 148 -10.39 1.79 -8.46
CA VAL A 148 -10.42 0.35 -8.22
C VAL A 148 -11.44 0.06 -7.14
N THR A 149 -12.25 -0.98 -7.36
CA THR A 149 -13.14 -1.52 -6.34
C THR A 149 -12.55 -2.79 -5.79
N VAL A 150 -12.33 -2.80 -4.47
CA VAL A 150 -11.73 -3.91 -3.74
C VAL A 150 -12.81 -4.54 -2.87
N ILE A 151 -12.93 -5.86 -2.88
CA ILE A 151 -13.99 -6.58 -2.16
C ILE A 151 -13.40 -7.64 -1.22
N TRP A 152 -13.91 -7.66 0.00
CA TRP A 152 -13.64 -8.67 1.01
C TRP A 152 -14.95 -9.36 1.37
N TYR A 153 -15.01 -10.68 1.20
CA TYR A 153 -16.12 -11.53 1.66
C TYR A 153 -15.56 -12.87 2.12
N GLY A 154 -16.30 -13.58 2.98
CA GLY A 154 -15.81 -14.84 3.52
C GLY A 154 -16.73 -15.41 4.58
N LYS A 155 -16.45 -16.66 4.97
CA LYS A 155 -17.19 -17.36 6.03
C LYS A 155 -16.63 -17.13 7.43
N LYS A 156 -15.42 -16.57 7.54
CA LYS A 156 -14.69 -16.41 8.80
C LYS A 156 -14.47 -14.91 9.05
N TRP A 157 -15.48 -14.27 9.64
CA TRP A 157 -15.37 -12.90 10.13
C TRP A 157 -15.24 -12.90 11.66
N PRO A 158 -14.43 -12.01 12.24
CA PRO A 158 -14.48 -11.77 13.67
C PRO A 158 -15.80 -11.10 14.03
N CYS A 159 -16.27 -11.34 15.26
CA CYS A 159 -17.55 -10.84 15.74
C CYS A 159 -17.63 -9.31 15.66
N LEU A 160 -18.62 -8.77 14.93
CA LEU A 160 -18.72 -7.31 14.75
C LEU A 160 -18.77 -6.54 16.08
N ALA A 161 -19.43 -7.09 17.11
CA ALA A 161 -19.56 -6.45 18.42
C ALA A 161 -18.21 -6.30 19.17
N SER A 162 -17.24 -7.18 18.91
CA SER A 162 -15.90 -7.11 19.52
C SER A 162 -14.98 -6.12 18.80
N LEU A 163 -15.30 -5.75 17.56
CA LEU A 163 -14.49 -4.85 16.76
C LEU A 163 -14.62 -3.39 17.20
N SER A 164 -13.55 -2.63 17.01
CA SER A 164 -13.45 -1.19 17.27
C SER A 164 -13.17 -0.43 15.97
N THR A 165 -12.09 -0.79 15.27
CA THR A 165 -11.66 -0.08 14.06
C THR A 165 -11.40 -1.04 12.91
N LEU A 166 -11.54 -0.50 11.70
CA LEU A 166 -11.15 -1.13 10.45
C LEU A 166 -10.11 -0.22 9.80
N ASP A 167 -8.90 -0.73 9.61
CA ASP A 167 -7.83 -0.02 8.93
C ASP A 167 -7.71 -0.59 7.52
N LEU A 168 -7.87 0.25 6.50
CA LEU A 168 -7.64 -0.11 5.11
C LEU A 168 -6.19 0.15 4.75
N CYS A 169 -5.48 -0.89 4.31
CA CYS A 169 -4.07 -0.83 3.98
C CYS A 169 -3.77 -1.28 2.55
N GLY A 170 -2.89 -0.54 1.88
CA GLY A 170 -2.18 -1.04 0.70
C GLY A 170 -1.17 -2.10 1.12
N MET A 171 -1.07 -3.18 0.34
CA MET A 171 -0.13 -4.27 0.53
C MET A 171 0.87 -4.28 -0.63
N THR A 172 2.14 -4.08 -0.31
CA THR A 172 3.23 -4.13 -1.30
C THR A 172 4.23 -5.21 -0.90
N PRO A 173 4.70 -6.08 -1.81
CA PRO A 173 5.80 -7.00 -1.53
C PRO A 173 7.07 -6.23 -1.10
N VAL A 174 7.70 -6.63 0.01
CA VAL A 174 8.92 -5.96 0.51
C VAL A 174 10.12 -6.22 -0.39
N PHE A 175 10.15 -7.37 -1.07
CA PHE A 175 11.25 -7.78 -1.96
C PHE A 175 10.75 -8.01 -3.38
N THR A 176 11.52 -7.47 -4.32
CA THR A 176 11.22 -7.35 -5.75
C THR A 176 11.67 -8.57 -6.55
N ASP A 177 11.67 -9.78 -5.97
CA ASP A 177 11.89 -11.02 -6.73
C ASP A 177 10.63 -11.33 -7.56
N TRP A 178 10.47 -10.53 -8.62
CA TRP A 178 9.29 -10.41 -9.48
C TRP A 178 9.05 -11.62 -10.41
N TYR A 179 9.96 -12.60 -10.40
CA TYR A 179 9.93 -13.74 -11.33
C TYR A 179 9.55 -15.08 -10.68
N LYS A 180 9.42 -15.14 -9.36
CA LYS A 180 9.04 -16.38 -8.67
C LYS A 180 7.57 -16.33 -8.29
N THR A 181 6.92 -17.48 -8.34
CA THR A 181 5.49 -17.68 -8.07
C THR A 181 5.05 -17.05 -6.75
N PRO A 182 3.80 -16.57 -6.64
CA PRO A 182 3.24 -16.05 -5.39
C PRO A 182 3.16 -17.18 -4.36
N THR A 183 4.13 -17.24 -3.45
CA THR A 183 4.11 -18.12 -2.28
C THR A 183 3.32 -17.45 -1.15
N LYS A 184 2.60 -18.25 -0.36
CA LYS A 184 1.68 -17.82 0.71
C LYS A 184 2.33 -17.04 1.87
N HIS A 185 3.65 -16.91 1.90
CA HIS A 185 4.41 -16.32 3.01
C HIS A 185 5.34 -15.20 2.55
N ARG A 186 4.85 -14.28 1.70
CA ARG A 186 5.62 -13.09 1.33
C ARG A 186 5.55 -12.06 2.46
N LEU A 187 6.71 -11.52 2.84
CA LEU A 187 6.78 -10.31 3.63
C LEU A 187 6.15 -9.17 2.82
N ARG A 188 5.06 -8.61 3.34
CA ARG A 188 4.32 -7.52 2.73
C ARG A 188 4.42 -6.29 3.62
N TRP A 189 4.72 -5.17 3.00
CA TRP A 189 4.61 -3.85 3.58
C TRP A 189 3.15 -3.43 3.59
N HIS A 190 2.70 -2.93 4.72
CA HIS A 190 1.38 -2.34 4.88
C HIS A 190 1.50 -0.82 4.93
N SER A 191 0.79 -0.15 4.04
CA SER A 191 0.64 1.31 4.03
C SER A 191 -0.80 1.66 4.37
N LEU A 192 -1.04 2.34 5.48
CA LEU A 192 -2.37 2.78 5.89
C LEU A 192 -2.91 3.78 4.86
N ILE A 193 -4.11 3.54 4.36
CA ILE A 193 -4.80 4.41 3.40
C ILE A 193 -5.88 5.21 4.10
N ALA A 194 -6.67 4.53 4.95
CA ALA A 194 -7.76 5.13 5.69
C ALA A 194 -8.09 4.29 6.93
N LYS A 195 -8.58 4.95 7.97
CA LYS A 195 -9.02 4.33 9.22
C LYS A 195 -10.48 4.64 9.46
N TYR A 196 -11.25 3.61 9.78
CA TYR A 196 -12.68 3.69 9.98
C TYR A 196 -13.05 3.22 11.38
N ASN A 197 -13.98 3.92 12.01
CA ASN A 197 -14.56 3.50 13.28
C ASN A 197 -15.83 2.70 13.00
N LEU A 198 -15.85 1.44 13.44
CA LEU A 198 -17.00 0.55 13.23
C LEU A 198 -18.17 0.90 14.16
N SER A 199 -17.94 1.70 15.21
CA SER A 199 -19.04 2.27 16.00
C SER A 199 -19.90 3.26 15.20
N HIS A 200 -19.43 3.71 14.03
CA HIS A 200 -20.19 4.60 13.14
C HIS A 200 -21.18 3.83 12.25
N LEU A 201 -21.30 2.51 12.39
CA LEU A 201 -22.35 1.71 11.74
C LEU A 201 -23.69 1.95 12.44
N THR A 202 -24.24 3.14 12.24
CA THR A 202 -25.50 3.62 12.81
C THR A 202 -26.57 3.71 11.72
N VAL A 203 -27.81 3.97 12.13
CA VAL A 203 -28.92 4.20 11.17
C VAL A 203 -28.61 5.35 10.20
N SER A 204 -27.82 6.34 10.62
CA SER A 204 -27.47 7.49 9.77
C SER A 204 -26.46 7.18 8.66
N THR A 205 -25.65 6.14 8.80
CA THR A 205 -24.70 5.69 7.76
C THR A 205 -25.27 4.59 6.87
N MET A 206 -26.48 4.12 7.18
CA MET A 206 -27.18 3.08 6.42
C MET A 206 -27.67 3.65 5.10
N ILE A 207 -27.19 3.10 3.98
CA ILE A 207 -27.64 3.48 2.63
C ILE A 207 -28.85 2.64 2.21
N GLY A 208 -28.92 1.38 2.65
CA GLY A 208 -30.01 0.51 2.22
C GLY A 208 -30.01 -0.86 2.89
N CYS A 209 -31.05 -1.64 2.62
CA CYS A 209 -31.12 -3.04 3.03
C CYS A 209 -32.03 -3.86 2.13
N ASP A 210 -31.82 -5.17 2.16
CA ASP A 210 -32.70 -6.16 1.55
C ASP A 210 -33.26 -7.10 2.62
N ARG A 211 -33.66 -8.34 2.27
CA ARG A 211 -34.17 -9.31 3.24
C ARG A 211 -33.10 -9.88 4.17
N LEU A 212 -31.82 -9.83 3.79
CA LEU A 212 -30.72 -10.54 4.46
C LEU A 212 -29.66 -9.62 5.02
N ILE A 213 -29.38 -8.48 4.38
CA ILE A 213 -28.22 -7.63 4.60
C ILE A 213 -28.66 -6.17 4.78
N ARG A 214 -27.96 -5.46 5.67
CA ARG A 214 -27.94 -3.99 5.76
C ARG A 214 -26.62 -3.47 5.20
N ILE A 215 -26.69 -2.39 4.45
CA ILE A 215 -25.53 -1.77 3.80
C ILE A 215 -25.30 -0.40 4.45
N PHE A 216 -24.07 -0.19 4.91
CA PHE A 216 -23.60 1.06 5.50
C PHE A 216 -22.48 1.65 4.66
N CYS A 217 -22.41 2.98 4.62
CA CYS A 217 -21.33 3.72 3.98
C CYS A 217 -20.53 4.47 5.03
N LEU A 218 -19.26 4.13 5.13
CA LEU A 218 -18.27 4.82 5.94
C LEU A 218 -17.40 5.65 5.01
N HIS A 219 -17.32 6.94 5.28
CA HIS A 219 -16.50 7.84 4.50
C HIS A 219 -15.02 7.77 4.93
N PRO A 220 -14.08 7.82 3.97
CA PRO A 220 -14.30 7.95 2.52
C PRO A 220 -14.45 6.61 1.77
N GLY A 221 -15.56 6.40 1.06
CA GLY A 221 -15.66 5.39 0.01
C GLY A 221 -15.65 3.91 0.45
N LEU A 222 -15.95 3.61 1.72
CA LEU A 222 -16.04 2.25 2.24
C LEU A 222 -17.50 1.83 2.44
N LEU A 223 -17.90 0.74 1.82
CA LEU A 223 -19.20 0.09 1.98
C LEU A 223 -19.04 -1.15 2.86
N VAL A 224 -19.91 -1.29 3.85
CA VAL A 224 -19.93 -2.41 4.80
C VAL A 224 -21.30 -3.06 4.78
N GLY A 225 -21.35 -4.35 4.41
CA GLY A 225 -22.54 -5.18 4.48
C GLY A 225 -22.57 -5.97 5.78
N VAL A 226 -23.70 -5.96 6.48
CA VAL A 226 -23.91 -6.69 7.74
C VAL A 226 -25.16 -7.56 7.63
N TRP A 227 -25.07 -8.83 8.05
CA TRP A 227 -26.22 -9.73 8.10
C TRP A 227 -27.27 -9.26 9.12
N LYS A 228 -28.54 -9.33 8.75
CA LYS A 228 -29.66 -8.93 9.63
C LYS A 228 -29.89 -9.88 10.79
N LYS A 229 -29.59 -11.18 10.62
CA LYS A 229 -29.84 -12.21 11.64
C LYS A 229 -28.70 -12.32 12.64
N GLU A 230 -27.47 -12.48 12.15
CA GLU A 230 -26.31 -12.66 13.02
C GLU A 230 -25.69 -11.34 13.50
N GLU A 231 -26.06 -10.20 12.90
CA GLU A 231 -25.36 -8.91 13.08
C GLU A 231 -23.85 -8.98 12.80
N GLU A 232 -23.44 -9.94 11.98
CA GLU A 232 -22.05 -10.17 11.58
C GLU A 232 -21.72 -9.52 10.24
N LEU A 233 -20.43 -9.27 10.00
CA LEU A 233 -19.96 -8.78 8.70
C LEU A 233 -20.27 -9.79 7.59
N ALA A 234 -20.92 -9.32 6.53
CA ALA A 234 -21.15 -10.09 5.32
C ALA A 234 -20.04 -9.86 4.31
N PHE A 235 -19.80 -8.58 3.99
CA PHE A 235 -18.76 -8.16 3.08
C PHE A 235 -18.30 -6.74 3.42
N VAL A 236 -17.11 -6.40 2.95
CA VAL A 236 -16.59 -5.03 2.92
C VAL A 236 -16.21 -4.73 1.48
N MET A 237 -16.49 -3.53 1.00
CA MET A 237 -16.13 -3.06 -0.33
C MET A 237 -15.53 -1.66 -0.22
N ALA A 238 -14.37 -1.44 -0.81
CA ALA A 238 -13.75 -0.12 -0.86
C ALA A 238 -13.65 0.34 -2.30
N ASN A 239 -14.10 1.57 -2.59
CA ASN A 239 -13.83 2.22 -3.87
C ASN A 239 -12.69 3.22 -3.69
N LEU A 240 -11.58 2.97 -4.39
CA LEU A 240 -10.36 3.75 -4.28
C LEU A 240 -10.07 4.45 -5.60
N HIS A 241 -10.21 5.76 -5.60
CA HIS A 241 -9.86 6.60 -6.74
C HIS A 241 -8.34 6.54 -7.02
N PHE A 242 -7.94 6.58 -8.30
CA PHE A 242 -6.55 6.46 -8.73
C PHE A 242 -5.66 7.65 -8.37
N HIS A 243 -6.25 8.76 -7.95
CA HIS A 243 -5.50 9.93 -7.49
C HIS A 243 -4.55 9.54 -6.34
N HIS A 244 -3.26 9.50 -6.67
CA HIS A 244 -2.16 9.07 -5.82
C HIS A 244 -2.38 7.72 -5.13
N LEU A 245 -3.16 6.82 -5.73
CA LEU A 245 -3.51 5.55 -5.12
C LEU A 245 -2.29 4.69 -4.85
N VAL A 246 -1.37 4.62 -5.83
CA VAL A 246 -0.20 3.76 -5.72
C VAL A 246 0.75 4.31 -4.65
N GLU A 247 0.90 5.63 -4.59
CA GLU A 247 1.69 6.32 -3.58
C GLU A 247 1.11 6.10 -2.18
N ARG A 248 -0.20 6.29 -2.01
CA ARG A 248 -0.91 6.04 -0.74
C ARG A 248 -0.82 4.59 -0.28
N SER A 249 -0.67 3.66 -1.22
CA SER A 249 -0.60 2.23 -0.95
C SER A 249 0.83 1.70 -0.76
N THR A 250 1.86 2.48 -1.10
CA THR A 250 3.27 2.05 -1.09
C THR A 250 4.18 2.90 -0.20
N LEU A 251 3.93 4.21 -0.10
CA LEU A 251 4.84 5.18 0.52
C LEU A 251 4.48 5.54 1.97
N GLY A 252 3.28 5.16 2.42
CA GLY A 252 2.86 5.35 3.80
C GLY A 252 3.40 4.28 4.74
N SER A 253 3.09 4.43 6.01
CA SER A 253 3.48 3.48 7.06
C SER A 253 2.28 2.65 7.51
N ALA A 254 2.51 1.62 8.34
CA ALA A 254 1.44 0.78 8.85
C ALA A 254 0.45 1.52 9.77
N THR A 255 0.84 2.67 10.33
CA THR A 255 0.05 3.41 11.33
C THR A 255 -0.29 4.84 10.92
N ILE A 256 0.50 5.43 10.01
CA ILE A 256 0.35 6.81 9.54
C ILE A 256 0.15 6.78 8.03
N PRO A 257 -0.96 7.34 7.51
CA PRO A 257 -1.21 7.44 6.09
C PRO A 257 -0.15 8.29 5.37
N TYR A 258 0.01 8.05 4.07
CA TYR A 258 0.84 8.93 3.25
C TYR A 258 0.16 10.29 3.09
N GLU A 259 0.85 11.35 3.52
CA GLU A 259 0.42 12.72 3.29
C GLU A 259 0.84 13.17 1.88
N LEU A 260 -0.14 13.66 1.12
CA LEU A 260 0.09 14.23 -0.19
C LEU A 260 0.77 15.60 -0.05
N PRO A 261 1.65 15.98 -1.01
CA PRO A 261 2.13 17.35 -1.07
C PRO A 261 0.95 18.32 -1.07
N PRO A 262 1.00 19.42 -0.31
CA PRO A 262 -0.07 20.40 -0.32
C PRO A 262 -0.29 20.92 -1.73
N HIS A 263 -1.56 20.93 -2.17
CA HIS A 263 -1.91 21.51 -3.46
C HIS A 263 -1.60 23.01 -3.41
N SER A 264 -0.69 23.47 -4.26
CA SER A 264 -0.52 24.89 -4.52
C SER A 264 -1.57 25.30 -5.56
N PRO A 265 -2.57 26.13 -5.19
CA PRO A 265 -3.52 26.64 -6.16
C PRO A 265 -2.77 27.39 -7.27
N PHE A 266 -3.31 27.39 -8.48
CA PHE A 266 -2.73 28.20 -9.55
C PHE A 266 -2.95 29.69 -9.23
N LEU A 267 -2.09 30.56 -9.75
CA LEU A 267 -2.15 32.02 -9.54
C LEU A 267 -3.51 32.66 -9.89
N ASP A 268 -4.36 31.96 -10.67
CA ASP A 268 -5.68 32.40 -11.11
C ASP A 268 -6.83 31.87 -10.23
N ASP A 269 -6.55 31.00 -9.25
CA ASP A 269 -7.52 30.57 -8.23
C ASP A 269 -7.71 31.69 -7.19
N SER A 270 -8.22 32.83 -7.63
CA SER A 270 -8.58 33.91 -6.71
C SER A 270 -9.91 33.58 -6.01
N PRO A 271 -10.03 33.80 -4.70
CA PRO A 271 -11.31 33.67 -4.00
C PRO A 271 -12.35 34.73 -4.41
N GLU A 272 -11.95 35.72 -5.22
CA GLU A 272 -12.77 36.84 -5.67
C GLU A 272 -13.50 36.56 -6.99
N TYR A 273 -12.87 35.84 -7.94
CA TYR A 273 -13.48 35.51 -9.23
C TYR A 273 -14.28 34.19 -9.23
N GLY A 274 -14.06 33.31 -8.26
CA GLY A 274 -14.68 31.98 -8.23
C GLY A 274 -13.84 30.94 -8.97
N LEU A 275 -14.26 29.67 -8.89
CA LEU A 275 -13.53 28.56 -9.52
C LEU A 275 -13.85 28.54 -11.01
N HIS A 276 -12.83 28.64 -11.87
CA HIS A 276 -12.98 28.65 -13.34
C HIS A 276 -12.05 27.63 -14.01
N GLY A 277 -12.48 27.09 -15.16
CA GLY A 277 -11.63 26.21 -15.98
C GLY A 277 -11.55 24.76 -15.47
N TYR A 278 -12.41 24.37 -14.53
CA TYR A 278 -12.39 23.03 -13.97
C TYR A 278 -12.91 21.99 -14.97
N GLN A 279 -12.33 20.80 -14.90
CA GLN A 279 -12.74 19.64 -15.68
C GLN A 279 -13.27 18.57 -14.73
N LEU A 280 -14.51 18.16 -14.93
CA LEU A 280 -15.15 17.09 -14.18
C LEU A 280 -15.19 15.84 -15.05
N HIS A 281 -14.61 14.76 -14.54
CA HIS A 281 -14.76 13.43 -15.10
C HIS A 281 -15.67 12.61 -14.19
N VAL A 282 -16.73 12.03 -14.74
CA VAL A 282 -17.69 11.18 -14.02
C VAL A 282 -17.62 9.79 -14.61
N ASP A 283 -17.41 8.80 -13.75
CA ASP A 283 -17.40 7.38 -14.08
C ASP A 283 -18.38 6.65 -13.15
N LEU A 284 -19.38 5.99 -13.74
CA LEU A 284 -20.40 5.22 -13.06
C LEU A 284 -20.33 3.76 -13.49
N HIS A 285 -20.05 2.89 -12.52
CA HIS A 285 -19.91 1.45 -12.69
C HIS A 285 -20.62 0.70 -11.56
N SER A 286 -20.96 -0.57 -11.80
CA SER A 286 -21.45 -1.50 -10.78
C SER A 286 -20.99 -2.91 -11.10
N GLY A 287 -20.27 -3.56 -10.19
CA GLY A 287 -19.94 -4.99 -10.31
C GLY A 287 -19.21 -5.38 -11.60
N GLY A 288 -18.36 -4.49 -12.13
CA GLY A 288 -17.67 -4.68 -13.41
C GLY A 288 -18.48 -4.32 -14.66
N VAL A 289 -19.73 -3.88 -14.49
CA VAL A 289 -20.58 -3.32 -15.55
C VAL A 289 -20.42 -1.80 -15.56
N PHE A 290 -20.12 -1.26 -16.73
CA PHE A 290 -19.98 0.15 -16.99
C PHE A 290 -21.34 0.75 -17.40
N TYR A 291 -21.74 1.87 -16.80
CA TYR A 291 -23.01 2.55 -17.09
C TYR A 291 -22.81 3.90 -17.78
N LEU A 292 -21.89 4.72 -17.29
CA LEU A 292 -21.68 6.08 -17.78
C LEU A 292 -20.23 6.53 -17.58
N CYS A 293 -19.65 7.14 -18.62
CA CYS A 293 -18.42 7.92 -18.54
C CYS A 293 -18.66 9.23 -19.26
N GLY A 294 -18.43 10.34 -18.57
CA GLY A 294 -18.61 11.67 -19.12
C GLY A 294 -17.48 12.58 -18.68
N THR A 295 -17.02 13.44 -19.59
CA THR A 295 -16.04 14.49 -19.26
C THR A 295 -16.65 15.85 -19.60
N PHE A 296 -16.81 16.68 -18.59
CA PHE A 296 -17.34 18.03 -18.69
C PHE A 296 -16.19 19.01 -18.49
N ARG A 297 -16.05 19.97 -19.41
CA ARG A 297 -14.95 20.95 -19.40
C ARG A 297 -15.48 22.35 -19.15
N ASN A 298 -14.57 23.23 -18.75
CA ASN A 298 -14.85 24.66 -18.53
C ASN A 298 -15.97 24.88 -17.51
N LEU A 299 -16.01 24.05 -16.47
CA LEU A 299 -16.91 24.25 -15.36
C LEU A 299 -16.48 25.48 -14.58
N PHE A 300 -17.47 26.26 -14.17
CA PHE A 300 -17.30 27.43 -13.35
C PHE A 300 -18.35 27.47 -12.24
N THR A 301 -17.97 27.96 -11.07
CA THR A 301 -18.92 28.30 -10.01
C THR A 301 -18.73 29.73 -9.55
N LYS A 302 -19.85 30.44 -9.38
CA LYS A 302 -19.87 31.79 -8.81
C LYS A 302 -20.04 31.67 -7.30
N ARG A 303 -19.40 32.56 -6.56
CA ARG A 303 -19.37 32.59 -5.08
C ARG A 303 -20.75 32.55 -4.38
N GLY A 304 -21.85 32.80 -5.09
CA GLY A 304 -23.21 32.88 -4.53
C GLY A 304 -24.03 31.59 -4.53
N GLU A 305 -23.51 30.44 -5.00
CA GLU A 305 -24.28 29.18 -5.12
C GLU A 305 -23.72 28.03 -4.28
N ILE A 306 -22.78 28.29 -3.36
CA ILE A 306 -22.26 27.29 -2.43
C ILE A 306 -22.93 27.50 -1.07
N ASP A 307 -24.11 26.90 -0.88
CA ASP A 307 -24.75 26.68 0.43
C ASP A 307 -24.34 25.32 1.02
#